data_AF-A0A920MER4-F1
#
_entry.id   AF-A0A920MER4-F1
#
_cell.length_a   1.000
_cell.length_b   1.000
_cell.length_c   1.000
_cell.angle_alpha   90.00
_cell.angle_beta   90.00
_cell.angle_gamma   90.00
#
_symmetry.space_group_name_H-M   'P 1'
#
loop_
_entity.id
_entity.type
_entity.pdbx_description
1 polymer ?
#
loop_
_entity_poly.entity_id
_entity_poly.type
_entity_poly.pdbx_seq_one_letter_code
_entity_poly.pdbx_strand_id
1 'polypeptide(L)'
;MYYIEKDASVNAHIEQMRLSATKALIERKDTIIVASVSAIYGLGDPKQYLNMVLHLSLNDRLNVKSISQKLAELQYQRNNIEFKQGAFRVMGDVIDIFPADSDNEAIRIEMFDDEVENISYFDPLTGEVKRKVRQVTIFPKTHYVTPREVMLNAIDQIKDELSDRLIDLNSQNKLVEAQRLEQRTMYDIEMIRELGFCSGIENYSRYLSGREEGEPPPCLIDYLPKDSLIISMRAM
;
A
#
# COMPACT_ATOMS: atom_id res chain seq x y z
N MET A 1 -8.97 -19.16 8.19
CA MET A 1 -8.99 -17.71 8.53
C MET A 1 -9.53 -17.42 9.93
N TYR A 2 -8.83 -16.62 10.76
CA TYR A 2 -9.36 -16.02 12.00
C TYR A 2 -9.41 -14.50 11.83
N TYR A 3 -10.59 -13.88 11.94
CA TYR A 3 -10.75 -12.43 11.93
C TYR A 3 -10.57 -11.88 13.35
N ILE A 4 -9.62 -10.96 13.54
CA ILE A 4 -9.43 -10.20 14.78
C ILE A 4 -9.81 -8.76 14.47
N GLU A 5 -10.92 -8.30 15.02
CA GLU A 5 -11.29 -6.89 14.99
C GLU A 5 -10.30 -6.11 15.87
N LYS A 6 -9.57 -5.17 15.26
CA LYS A 6 -8.65 -4.28 15.99
C LYS A 6 -9.16 -2.85 15.95
N ASP A 7 -9.65 -2.38 17.09
CA ASP A 7 -9.64 -0.97 17.47
C ASP A 7 -8.20 -0.56 17.82
N ALA A 8 -7.34 -0.46 16.81
CA ALA A 8 -6.00 0.11 16.98
C ALA A 8 -5.99 1.48 16.30
N SER A 9 -5.82 2.54 17.10
CA SER A 9 -5.47 3.86 16.56
C SER A 9 -4.12 3.73 15.86
N VAL A 10 -4.16 3.66 14.53
CA VAL A 10 -2.96 3.61 13.71
C VAL A 10 -2.27 4.96 13.82
N ASN A 11 -1.10 4.99 14.45
CA ASN A 11 -0.31 6.21 14.52
C ASN A 11 0.24 6.51 13.12
N ALA A 12 -0.28 7.56 12.49
CA ALA A 12 0.08 7.95 11.13
C ALA A 12 1.60 8.18 10.96
N HIS A 13 2.28 8.68 12.01
CA HIS A 13 3.71 8.90 11.95
C HIS A 13 4.49 7.57 11.92
N ILE A 14 4.06 6.55 12.66
CA ILE A 14 4.70 5.23 12.63
C ILE A 14 4.52 4.59 11.25
N GLU A 15 3.33 4.66 10.64
CA GLU A 15 3.12 4.10 9.30
C GLU A 15 3.93 4.84 8.23
N GLN A 16 4.02 6.16 8.32
CA GLN A 16 4.89 6.94 7.43
C GLN A 16 6.37 6.53 7.60
N MET A 17 6.86 6.37 8.83
CA MET A 17 8.23 5.88 9.07
C MET A 17 8.46 4.48 8.47
N ARG A 18 7.47 3.59 8.52
CA ARG A 18 7.55 2.25 7.91
C ARG A 18 7.67 2.33 6.38
N LEU A 19 6.85 3.18 5.74
CA LEU A 19 6.89 3.39 4.29
C LEU A 19 8.23 4.01 3.86
N SER A 20 8.69 5.00 4.61
CA SER A 20 10.00 5.64 4.42
C SER A 20 11.15 4.61 4.51
N ALA A 21 11.11 3.72 5.51
CA ALA A 21 12.11 2.66 5.67
C ALA A 21 12.15 1.71 4.47
N THR A 22 11.01 1.22 3.99
CA THR A 22 10.98 0.32 2.82
C THR A 22 11.39 1.03 1.54
N LYS A 23 11.01 2.30 1.37
CA LYS A 23 11.47 3.11 0.22
C LYS A 23 12.98 3.26 0.22
N ALA A 24 13.58 3.56 1.38
CA ALA A 24 15.02 3.72 1.50
C ALA A 24 15.79 2.44 1.11
N LEU A 25 15.28 1.25 1.45
CA LEU A 25 15.86 -0.02 1.01
C LEU A 25 15.86 -0.19 -0.51
N ILE A 26 14.84 0.33 -1.18
CA ILE A 26 14.66 0.21 -2.63
C ILE A 26 15.53 1.22 -3.37
N GLU A 27 15.56 2.47 -2.90
CA GLU A 27 16.23 3.57 -3.60
C GLU A 27 17.73 3.65 -3.30
N ARG A 28 18.18 3.17 -2.14
CA ARG A 28 19.52 3.45 -1.61
C ARG A 28 20.16 2.23 -0.95
N LYS A 29 21.46 2.06 -1.21
CA LYS A 29 22.29 1.01 -0.56
C LYS A 29 22.81 1.43 0.81
N ASP A 30 22.89 2.74 1.07
CA ASP A 30 23.38 3.31 2.32
C ASP A 30 22.24 3.54 3.32
N THR A 31 21.51 2.46 3.61
CA THR A 31 20.32 2.47 4.47
C THR A 31 20.54 1.64 5.72
N ILE A 32 20.28 2.23 6.90
CA ILE A 32 20.26 1.54 8.19
C ILE A 32 18.84 1.63 8.74
N ILE A 33 18.23 0.48 9.03
CA ILE A 33 16.91 0.41 9.67
C ILE A 33 17.07 -0.13 11.09
N VAL A 34 16.55 0.62 12.06
CA VAL A 34 16.34 0.15 13.42
C VAL A 34 14.88 -0.23 13.55
N ALA A 35 14.61 -1.52 13.78
CA ALA A 35 13.26 -2.03 13.89
C ALA A 35 13.08 -2.84 15.18
N SER A 36 11.85 -2.83 15.69
CA SER A 36 11.44 -3.74 16.75
C SER A 36 11.18 -5.15 16.18
N VAL A 37 10.71 -6.07 17.01
CA VAL A 37 10.21 -7.39 16.58
C VAL A 37 9.10 -7.27 15.52
N SER A 38 8.49 -6.09 15.34
CA SER A 38 7.57 -5.85 14.23
C SER A 38 8.15 -6.09 12.83
N ALA A 39 9.48 -6.11 12.67
CA ALA A 39 10.15 -6.44 11.40
C ALA A 39 9.82 -7.83 10.86
N ILE A 40 9.43 -8.77 11.73
CA ILE A 40 9.06 -10.15 11.34
C ILE A 40 7.54 -10.34 11.20
N TYR A 41 6.74 -9.29 11.37
CA TYR A 41 5.31 -9.34 11.10
C TYR A 41 5.00 -9.05 9.62
N GLY A 42 3.82 -9.50 9.20
CA GLY A 42 3.33 -9.39 7.83
C GLY A 42 3.48 -7.99 7.24
N LEU A 43 4.00 -7.96 6.02
CA LEU A 43 3.99 -6.86 5.06
C LEU A 43 3.46 -7.44 3.74
N GLY A 44 3.00 -6.57 2.83
CA GLY A 44 2.69 -7.04 1.49
C GLY A 44 3.95 -7.49 0.75
N ASP A 45 3.76 -8.29 -0.28
CA ASP A 45 4.85 -8.84 -1.07
C ASP A 45 5.68 -7.72 -1.73
N PRO A 46 7.02 -7.73 -1.59
CA PRO A 46 7.87 -6.67 -2.11
C PRO A 46 7.79 -6.52 -3.64
N LYS A 47 7.58 -7.61 -4.38
CA LYS A 47 7.44 -7.53 -5.84
C LYS A 47 6.13 -6.86 -6.22
N GLN A 48 5.03 -7.22 -5.55
CA GLN A 48 3.73 -6.56 -5.77
C GLN A 48 3.79 -5.07 -5.40
N TYR A 49 4.43 -4.73 -4.28
CA TYR A 49 4.63 -3.35 -3.87
C TYR A 49 5.42 -2.54 -4.92
N LEU A 50 6.52 -3.11 -5.42
CA LEU A 50 7.36 -2.49 -6.46
C LEU A 50 6.64 -2.37 -7.81
N ASN A 51 5.80 -3.34 -8.19
CA ASN A 51 5.06 -3.29 -9.45
C ASN A 51 4.01 -2.17 -9.50
N MET A 52 3.58 -1.69 -8.34
CA MET A 52 2.54 -0.67 -8.23
C MET A 52 3.07 0.77 -8.31
N VAL A 53 4.38 0.99 -8.15
CA VAL A 53 4.95 2.35 -8.07
C VAL A 53 4.64 3.20 -9.31
N LEU A 54 4.39 4.48 -9.09
CA LEU A 54 4.15 5.44 -10.16
C LEU A 54 5.44 6.21 -10.45
N HIS A 55 6.04 5.96 -11.60
CA HIS A 55 7.12 6.77 -12.15
C HIS A 55 6.55 7.86 -13.06
N LEU A 56 7.01 9.10 -12.86
CA LEU A 56 6.72 10.25 -13.72
C LEU A 56 8.02 10.97 -14.07
N SER A 57 8.19 11.30 -15.33
CA SER A 57 9.31 12.07 -15.86
C SER A 57 8.82 13.29 -16.63
N LEU A 58 9.67 14.31 -16.73
CA LEU A 58 9.43 15.42 -17.65
C LEU A 58 9.22 14.89 -19.07
N ASN A 59 8.28 15.51 -19.79
CA ASN A 59 7.83 15.17 -21.14
C ASN A 59 7.09 13.82 -21.25
N ASP A 60 6.74 13.17 -20.13
CA ASP A 60 5.87 12.00 -20.19
C ASP A 60 4.50 12.41 -20.75
N ARG A 61 3.97 11.59 -21.68
CA ARG A 61 2.68 11.84 -22.34
C ARG A 61 1.55 11.07 -21.68
N LEU A 62 0.84 11.74 -20.79
CA LEU A 62 -0.32 11.22 -20.07
C LEU A 62 -1.16 12.39 -19.56
N ASN A 63 -2.47 12.18 -19.44
CA ASN A 63 -3.37 13.22 -18.97
C ASN A 63 -3.55 13.17 -17.43
N VAL A 64 -4.11 14.26 -16.89
CA VAL A 64 -4.42 14.41 -15.47
C VAL A 64 -5.30 13.27 -14.93
N LYS A 65 -6.23 12.78 -15.74
CA LYS A 65 -7.15 11.69 -15.36
C LYS A 65 -6.40 10.37 -15.18
N SER A 66 -5.45 10.06 -16.07
CA SER A 66 -4.60 8.87 -15.97
C SER A 66 -3.70 8.92 -14.74
N ILE A 67 -3.09 10.06 -14.43
CA ILE A 67 -2.31 10.23 -13.19
C ILE A 67 -3.21 10.04 -11.97
N SER A 68 -4.39 10.66 -11.97
CA SER A 68 -5.35 10.55 -10.86
C SER A 68 -5.82 9.11 -10.63
N GLN A 69 -6.03 8.34 -11.70
CA GLN A 69 -6.41 6.94 -11.61
C GLN A 69 -5.28 6.10 -11.00
N LYS A 70 -4.03 6.27 -11.48
CA LYS A 70 -2.88 5.57 -10.90
C LYS A 70 -2.66 5.92 -9.43
N LEU A 71 -2.86 7.19 -9.04
CA LEU A 71 -2.79 7.60 -7.63
C LEU A 71 -3.88 6.93 -6.78
N ALA A 72 -5.09 6.76 -7.32
CA ALA A 72 -6.17 6.04 -6.65
C ALA A 72 -5.83 4.54 -6.49
N GLU A 73 -5.23 3.91 -7.51
CA GLU A 73 -4.73 2.53 -7.45
C GLU A 73 -3.61 2.37 -6.39
N LEU A 74 -2.80 3.41 -6.19
CA LEU A 74 -1.83 3.53 -5.10
C LEU A 74 -2.47 3.83 -3.72
N GLN A 75 -3.81 3.86 -3.64
CA GLN A 75 -4.62 4.20 -2.48
C GLN A 75 -4.48 5.63 -1.97
N TYR A 76 -4.03 6.56 -2.81
CA TYR A 76 -4.08 7.97 -2.47
C TYR A 76 -5.51 8.49 -2.58
N GLN A 77 -5.90 9.34 -1.64
CA GLN A 77 -7.23 9.96 -1.64
C GLN A 77 -7.18 11.32 -2.31
N ARG A 78 -8.11 11.56 -3.24
CA ARG A 78 -8.28 12.90 -3.81
C ARG A 78 -8.96 13.79 -2.76
N ASN A 79 -8.27 14.83 -2.30
CA ASN A 79 -8.82 15.77 -1.34
C ASN A 79 -8.33 17.20 -1.64
N ASN A 80 -9.25 18.03 -2.13
CA ASN A 80 -8.95 19.42 -2.48
C ASN A 80 -9.04 20.38 -1.27
N ILE A 81 -9.59 19.93 -0.13
CA ILE A 81 -9.80 20.76 1.06
C ILE A 81 -8.67 20.55 2.06
N GLU A 82 -8.40 19.29 2.42
CA GLU A 82 -7.38 18.92 3.40
C GLU A 82 -6.22 18.21 2.68
N PHE A 83 -5.09 18.90 2.56
CA PHE A 83 -3.89 18.36 1.91
C PHE A 83 -2.94 17.77 2.96
N LYS A 84 -2.99 16.45 3.11
CA LYS A 84 -2.21 15.66 4.08
C LYS A 84 -1.51 14.47 3.42
N GLN A 85 -0.58 13.84 4.12
CA GLN A 85 0.13 12.64 3.67
C GLN A 85 -0.84 11.57 3.13
N GLY A 86 -0.49 10.97 2.00
CA GLY A 86 -1.33 9.96 1.34
C GLY A 86 -2.56 10.54 0.63
N ALA A 87 -2.57 11.85 0.37
CA ALA A 87 -3.60 12.53 -0.42
C ALA A 87 -3.00 13.25 -1.63
N PHE A 88 -3.85 13.54 -2.60
CA PHE A 88 -3.52 14.39 -3.74
C PHE A 88 -4.67 15.35 -4.05
N ARG A 89 -4.37 16.46 -4.70
CA ARG A 89 -5.35 17.44 -5.18
C ARG A 89 -5.05 17.82 -6.62
N VAL A 90 -6.10 18.24 -7.32
CA VAL A 90 -6.01 18.63 -8.73
C VAL A 90 -6.65 20.00 -8.89
N MET A 91 -5.89 20.95 -9.45
CA MET A 91 -6.28 22.33 -9.69
C MET A 91 -5.94 22.70 -11.14
N GLY A 92 -6.90 22.53 -12.06
CA GLY A 92 -6.64 22.66 -13.49
C GLY A 92 -5.57 21.65 -13.94
N ASP A 93 -4.47 22.16 -14.48
CA ASP A 93 -3.36 21.38 -15.01
C ASP A 93 -2.27 21.08 -13.95
N VAL A 94 -2.54 21.41 -12.68
CA VAL A 94 -1.62 21.17 -11.57
C VAL A 94 -2.12 20.03 -10.70
N ILE A 95 -1.26 19.06 -10.45
CA ILE A 95 -1.48 17.94 -9.53
C ILE A 95 -0.49 18.05 -8.39
N ASP A 96 -0.99 18.31 -7.18
CA ASP A 96 -0.18 18.28 -5.96
C ASP A 96 -0.41 16.93 -5.27
N ILE A 97 0.67 16.23 -4.92
CA ILE A 97 0.67 14.92 -4.28
C ILE A 97 1.48 15.04 -2.99
N PHE A 98 0.93 14.59 -1.87
CA PHE A 98 1.69 14.47 -0.62
C PHE A 98 2.01 12.98 -0.40
N PRO A 99 3.23 12.51 -0.71
CA PRO A 99 3.61 11.10 -0.57
C PRO A 99 3.39 10.60 0.85
N ALA A 100 2.91 9.36 0.98
CA ALA A 100 2.64 8.74 2.27
C ALA A 100 3.92 8.43 3.06
N ASP A 101 5.05 8.27 2.36
CA ASP A 101 6.40 8.06 2.92
C ASP A 101 7.13 9.37 3.27
N SER A 102 6.62 10.53 2.84
CA SER A 102 7.32 11.81 2.98
C SER A 102 7.03 12.48 4.33
N ASP A 103 8.09 12.94 4.99
CA ASP A 103 7.99 13.68 6.26
C ASP A 103 7.46 15.11 6.06
N ASN A 104 7.95 15.83 5.03
CA ASN A 104 7.78 17.28 4.95
C ASN A 104 7.82 17.86 3.52
N GLU A 105 7.78 17.02 2.49
CA GLU A 105 7.81 17.47 1.09
C GLU A 105 6.66 16.86 0.29
N ALA A 106 5.92 17.73 -0.37
CA ALA A 106 4.95 17.34 -1.38
C ALA A 106 5.57 17.48 -2.78
N ILE A 107 4.94 16.84 -3.76
CA ILE A 107 5.34 16.86 -5.17
C ILE A 107 4.26 17.63 -5.93
N ARG A 108 4.67 18.58 -6.75
CA ARG A 108 3.83 19.27 -7.73
C ARG A 108 4.20 18.82 -9.12
N ILE A 109 3.20 18.35 -9.85
CA ILE A 109 3.25 18.03 -11.27
C ILE A 109 2.45 19.11 -12.01
N GLU A 110 3.11 19.86 -12.88
CA GLU A 110 2.45 20.82 -13.77
C GLU A 110 2.38 20.21 -15.16
N MET A 111 1.18 20.19 -15.72
CA MET A 111 0.87 19.61 -17.03
C MET A 111 0.66 20.72 -18.05
N PHE A 112 0.95 20.43 -19.32
CA PHE A 112 0.54 21.21 -20.46
C PHE A 112 -0.12 20.27 -21.47
N ASP A 113 -1.41 20.44 -21.71
CA ASP A 113 -2.26 19.46 -22.42
C ASP A 113 -2.11 18.04 -21.80
N ASP A 114 -1.52 17.11 -22.55
CA ASP A 114 -1.29 15.71 -22.14
C ASP A 114 0.20 15.44 -21.85
N GLU A 115 0.97 16.45 -21.48
CA GLU A 115 2.42 16.33 -21.25
C GLU A 115 2.84 16.89 -19.88
N VAL A 116 3.74 16.16 -19.18
CA VAL A 116 4.34 16.64 -17.92
C VAL A 116 5.37 17.72 -18.23
N GLU A 117 5.04 18.99 -17.94
CA GLU A 117 5.90 20.14 -18.22
C GLU A 117 6.91 20.40 -17.10
N ASN A 118 6.51 20.22 -15.84
CA ASN A 118 7.37 20.52 -14.71
C ASN A 118 7.07 19.60 -13.50
N ILE A 119 8.13 19.21 -12.80
CA ILE A 119 8.06 18.42 -11.57
C ILE A 119 8.86 19.13 -10.50
N SER A 120 8.25 19.39 -9.35
CA SER A 120 8.93 20.06 -8.24
C SER A 120 8.54 19.51 -6.88
N TYR A 121 9.48 19.53 -5.95
CA TYR A 121 9.22 19.34 -4.54
C TYR A 121 8.95 20.68 -3.88
N PHE A 122 7.92 20.73 -3.04
CA PHE A 122 7.53 21.94 -2.32
C PHE A 122 7.11 21.64 -0.88
N ASP A 123 7.12 22.66 -0.04
CA ASP A 123 6.62 22.56 1.33
C ASP A 123 5.07 22.58 1.34
N PRO A 124 4.39 21.53 1.85
CA PRO A 124 2.93 21.45 1.81
C PRO A 124 2.23 22.50 2.71
N LEU A 125 2.93 23.08 3.69
CA LEU A 125 2.40 24.09 4.59
C LEU A 125 2.57 25.50 4.03
N THR A 126 3.76 25.84 3.53
CA THR A 126 4.07 27.20 3.05
C THR A 126 3.84 27.39 1.55
N GLY A 127 3.82 26.30 0.76
CA GLY A 127 3.77 26.35 -0.70
C GLY A 127 5.11 26.67 -1.36
N GLU A 128 6.18 26.83 -0.59
CA GLU A 128 7.51 27.18 -1.10
C GLU A 128 8.09 26.03 -1.94
N VAL A 129 8.46 26.33 -3.19
CA VAL A 129 9.13 25.36 -4.07
C VAL A 129 10.58 25.20 -3.63
N LYS A 130 10.94 23.99 -3.20
CA LYS A 130 12.28 23.67 -2.70
C LYS A 130 13.25 23.33 -3.83
N ARG A 131 12.81 22.47 -4.77
CA ARG A 131 13.64 22.04 -5.91
C ARG A 131 12.78 21.55 -7.08
N LYS A 132 13.29 21.75 -8.30
CA LYS A 132 12.77 21.10 -9.52
C LYS A 132 13.55 19.83 -9.80
N VAL A 133 12.88 18.81 -10.31
CA VAL A 133 13.49 17.52 -10.66
C VAL A 133 13.02 17.07 -12.04
N ARG A 134 13.80 16.17 -12.66
CA ARG A 134 13.46 15.63 -13.98
C ARG A 134 12.51 14.44 -13.94
N GLN A 135 12.46 13.76 -12.80
CA GLN A 135 11.65 12.57 -12.59
C GLN A 135 11.34 12.42 -11.11
N VAL A 136 10.28 11.68 -10.81
CA VAL A 136 9.87 11.32 -9.46
C VAL A 136 9.24 9.93 -9.44
N THR A 137 9.40 9.24 -8.32
CA THR A 137 8.72 7.97 -8.03
C THR A 137 7.79 8.19 -6.86
N ILE A 138 6.50 7.89 -7.05
CA ILE A 138 5.48 7.88 -6.01
C ILE A 138 5.21 6.45 -5.60
N PHE A 139 5.44 6.15 -4.31
CA PHE A 139 5.21 4.84 -3.74
C PHE A 139 3.77 4.68 -3.22
N PRO A 140 3.25 3.44 -3.16
CA PRO A 140 1.93 3.16 -2.59
C PRO A 140 1.77 3.66 -1.16
N LYS A 141 0.55 4.07 -0.80
CA LYS A 141 0.21 4.54 0.56
C LYS A 141 0.29 3.44 1.63
N THR A 142 0.28 2.17 1.24
CA THR A 142 0.30 1.03 2.15
C THR A 142 1.17 -0.07 1.58
N HIS A 143 1.81 -0.85 2.47
CA HIS A 143 2.55 -2.05 2.08
C HIS A 143 1.63 -3.16 1.54
N TYR A 144 0.34 -3.14 1.85
CA TYR A 144 -0.63 -4.14 1.41
C TYR A 144 -1.30 -3.80 0.08
N VAL A 145 -0.70 -2.90 -0.70
CA VAL A 145 -1.19 -2.65 -2.06
C VAL A 145 -0.98 -3.92 -2.89
N THR A 146 -1.93 -4.22 -3.77
CA THR A 146 -1.84 -5.38 -4.67
C THR A 146 -2.50 -5.01 -5.99
N PRO A 147 -1.95 -5.40 -7.16
CA PRO A 147 -2.58 -5.16 -8.45
C PRO A 147 -3.99 -5.74 -8.51
N ARG A 148 -4.90 -5.02 -9.19
CA ARG A 148 -6.31 -5.41 -9.29
C ARG A 148 -6.50 -6.82 -9.85
N GLU A 149 -5.69 -7.23 -10.83
CA GLU A 149 -5.76 -8.57 -11.42
C GLU A 149 -5.43 -9.67 -10.39
N VAL A 150 -4.40 -9.46 -9.56
CA VAL A 150 -4.02 -10.39 -8.49
C VAL A 150 -5.14 -10.50 -7.45
N MET A 151 -5.74 -9.36 -7.09
CA MET A 151 -6.88 -9.31 -6.18
C MET A 151 -8.09 -10.10 -6.72
N LEU A 152 -8.42 -9.94 -8.00
CA LEU A 152 -9.53 -10.63 -8.63
C LEU A 152 -9.28 -12.15 -8.74
N ASN A 153 -8.05 -12.56 -9.08
CA ASN A 153 -7.67 -13.96 -9.15
C ASN A 153 -7.70 -14.66 -7.79
N ALA A 154 -7.46 -13.92 -6.70
CA ALA A 154 -7.53 -14.45 -5.34
C ALA A 154 -8.96 -14.74 -4.87
N ILE A 155 -9.99 -14.10 -5.45
CA ILE A 155 -11.38 -14.24 -5.01
C ILE A 155 -11.86 -15.68 -5.05
N ASP A 156 -11.54 -16.41 -6.13
CA ASP A 156 -12.02 -17.77 -6.29
C ASP A 156 -11.39 -18.70 -5.24
N GLN A 157 -10.09 -18.54 -4.96
CA GLN A 157 -9.40 -19.29 -3.90
C GLN A 157 -9.93 -18.97 -2.49
N ILE A 158 -10.32 -17.71 -2.24
CA ILE A 158 -10.94 -17.29 -0.98
C ILE A 158 -12.32 -17.93 -0.81
N LYS A 159 -13.10 -18.00 -1.89
CA LYS A 159 -14.43 -18.64 -1.87
C LYS A 159 -14.35 -20.14 -1.64
N ASP A 160 -13.37 -20.80 -2.25
CA ASP A 160 -13.16 -22.23 -2.07
C ASP A 160 -12.83 -22.53 -0.59
N GLU A 161 -11.85 -21.82 0.01
CA GLU A 161 -11.54 -21.99 1.45
C GLU A 161 -12.72 -21.61 2.34
N LEU A 162 -13.48 -20.57 1.99
CA LEU A 162 -14.69 -20.21 2.73
C LEU A 162 -15.70 -21.36 2.72
N SER A 163 -15.93 -21.99 1.56
CA SER A 163 -16.88 -23.11 1.43
C SER A 163 -16.48 -24.28 2.33
N ASP A 164 -15.22 -24.70 2.26
CA ASP A 164 -14.68 -25.78 3.11
C ASP A 164 -14.80 -25.43 4.60
N ARG A 165 -14.47 -24.19 4.95
CA ARG A 165 -14.52 -23.74 6.35
C ARG A 165 -15.95 -23.69 6.89
N LEU A 166 -16.93 -23.33 6.06
CA LEU A 166 -18.34 -23.34 6.46
C LEU A 166 -18.86 -24.76 6.67
N ILE A 167 -18.44 -25.73 5.84
CA ILE A 167 -18.77 -27.15 6.04
C ILE A 167 -18.24 -27.62 7.40
N ASP A 168 -16.98 -27.33 7.71
CA ASP A 168 -16.36 -27.68 8.99
C ASP A 168 -17.10 -27.08 10.20
N LEU A 169 -17.40 -25.78 10.16
CA LEU A 169 -18.07 -25.08 11.26
C LEU A 169 -19.51 -25.60 11.45
N ASN A 170 -20.23 -25.83 10.36
CA ASN A 170 -21.59 -26.39 10.40
C ASN A 170 -21.59 -27.83 10.94
N SER A 171 -20.60 -28.66 10.58
CA SER A 171 -20.45 -30.02 11.13
C SER A 171 -20.23 -30.04 12.65
N GLN A 172 -19.67 -28.95 13.19
CA GLN A 172 -19.44 -28.74 14.63
C GLN A 172 -20.60 -28.01 15.33
N ASN A 173 -21.74 -27.78 14.66
CA ASN A 173 -22.87 -26.96 15.15
C ASN A 173 -22.47 -25.51 15.54
N LYS A 174 -21.41 -24.96 14.95
CA LYS A 174 -20.96 -23.56 15.14
C LYS A 174 -21.63 -22.62 14.15
N LEU A 175 -22.97 -22.57 14.20
CA LEU A 175 -23.79 -21.89 13.19
C LEU A 175 -23.60 -20.37 13.18
N VAL A 176 -23.39 -19.77 14.36
CA VAL A 176 -23.20 -18.31 14.48
C VAL A 176 -21.83 -17.90 13.93
N GLU A 177 -20.80 -18.69 14.20
CA GLU A 177 -19.45 -18.48 13.68
C GLU A 177 -19.41 -18.65 12.16
N ALA A 178 -20.11 -19.67 11.63
CA ALA A 178 -20.26 -19.88 10.20
C ALA A 178 -20.93 -18.67 9.53
N GLN A 179 -22.08 -18.23 10.04
CA GLN A 179 -22.79 -17.08 9.50
C GLN A 179 -21.95 -15.79 9.56
N ARG A 180 -21.24 -15.55 10.68
CA ARG A 180 -20.37 -14.37 10.82
C ARG A 180 -19.23 -14.38 9.80
N LEU A 181 -18.59 -15.55 9.62
CA LEU A 181 -17.50 -15.70 8.65
C LEU A 181 -18.00 -15.47 7.23
N GLU A 182 -19.11 -16.11 6.84
CA GLU A 182 -19.71 -15.97 5.51
C GLU A 182 -20.05 -14.52 5.19
N GLN A 183 -20.80 -13.85 6.07
CA GLN A 183 -21.21 -12.45 5.86
C GLN A 183 -19.99 -11.53 5.70
N ARG A 184 -18.97 -11.69 6.54
CA ARG A 184 -17.79 -10.84 6.48
C ARG A 184 -16.97 -11.09 5.21
N THR A 185 -16.67 -12.35 4.91
CA THR A 185 -15.86 -12.68 3.73
C THR A 185 -16.57 -12.31 2.44
N MET A 186 -17.89 -12.49 2.35
CA MET A 186 -18.66 -12.06 1.17
C MET A 186 -18.68 -10.54 1.00
N TYR A 187 -18.84 -9.79 2.09
CA TYR A 187 -18.72 -8.32 2.06
C TYR A 187 -17.32 -7.88 1.60
N ASP A 188 -16.26 -8.47 2.14
CA ASP A 188 -14.89 -8.16 1.73
C ASP A 188 -14.67 -8.47 0.23
N ILE A 189 -15.20 -9.59 -0.27
CA ILE A 189 -15.16 -9.95 -1.71
C ILE A 189 -15.88 -8.91 -2.58
N GLU A 190 -17.04 -8.42 -2.16
CA GLU A 190 -17.77 -7.36 -2.88
C GLU A 190 -16.94 -6.08 -2.93
N MET A 191 -16.34 -5.68 -1.80
CA MET A 191 -15.47 -4.51 -1.73
C MET A 191 -14.24 -4.65 -2.63
N ILE A 192 -13.61 -5.83 -2.68
CA ILE A 192 -12.50 -6.11 -3.59
C ILE A 192 -12.94 -5.98 -5.06
N ARG A 193 -14.13 -6.46 -5.43
CA ARG A 193 -14.64 -6.39 -6.81
C ARG A 193 -14.93 -4.96 -7.25
N GLU A 194 -15.61 -4.19 -6.40
CA GLU A 194 -16.04 -2.83 -6.73
C GLU A 194 -14.87 -1.84 -6.64
N LEU A 195 -14.19 -1.82 -5.48
CA LEU A 195 -13.20 -0.80 -5.14
C LEU A 195 -11.76 -1.25 -5.33
N GLY A 196 -11.50 -2.55 -5.51
CA GLY A 196 -10.14 -3.09 -5.62
C GLY A 196 -9.42 -3.28 -4.28
N PHE A 197 -10.09 -3.09 -3.15
CA PHE A 197 -9.56 -3.32 -1.80
C PHE A 197 -10.69 -3.54 -0.78
N CYS A 198 -10.37 -4.09 0.38
CA CYS A 198 -11.27 -4.17 1.54
C CYS A 198 -10.55 -3.78 2.83
N SER A 199 -11.31 -3.60 3.91
CA SER A 199 -10.74 -3.40 5.25
C SER A 199 -10.23 -4.73 5.81
N GLY A 200 -9.01 -4.76 6.34
CA GLY A 200 -8.38 -5.99 6.81
C GLY A 200 -7.81 -6.85 5.68
N ILE A 201 -7.37 -6.23 4.58
CA ILE A 201 -6.87 -6.93 3.40
C ILE A 201 -5.66 -7.84 3.71
N GLU A 202 -4.90 -7.53 4.77
CA GLU A 202 -3.79 -8.33 5.27
C GLU A 202 -4.19 -9.76 5.67
N ASN A 203 -5.45 -9.99 6.03
CA ASN A 203 -5.96 -11.32 6.33
C ASN A 203 -5.89 -12.24 5.10
N TYR A 204 -6.03 -11.67 3.90
CA TYR A 204 -5.99 -12.39 2.63
C TYR A 204 -4.58 -12.48 2.04
N SER A 205 -3.55 -12.01 2.77
CA SER A 205 -2.16 -11.91 2.29
C SER A 205 -1.60 -13.21 1.70
N ARG A 206 -2.00 -14.38 2.21
CA ARG A 206 -1.63 -15.69 1.65
C ARG A 206 -1.98 -15.79 0.15
N TYR A 207 -3.24 -15.52 -0.19
CA TYR A 207 -3.75 -15.55 -1.55
C TYR A 207 -3.14 -14.45 -2.43
N LEU A 208 -2.93 -13.27 -1.85
CA LEU A 208 -2.40 -12.11 -2.57
C LEU A 208 -0.90 -12.22 -2.87
N SER A 209 -0.16 -12.97 -2.06
CA SER A 209 1.28 -13.22 -2.24
C SER A 209 1.58 -14.51 -3.01
N GLY A 210 0.58 -15.36 -3.27
CA GLY A 210 0.76 -16.66 -3.93
C GLY A 210 1.53 -17.66 -3.06
N ARG A 211 1.49 -17.51 -1.73
CA ARG A 211 2.12 -18.42 -0.78
C ARG A 211 1.22 -19.62 -0.48
N GLU A 212 1.87 -20.74 -0.21
CA GLU A 212 1.17 -21.99 0.15
C GLU A 212 0.66 -21.97 1.59
N GLU A 213 -0.23 -22.91 1.93
CA GLU A 213 -0.69 -23.06 3.31
C GLU A 213 0.47 -23.37 4.27
N GLY A 214 0.52 -22.66 5.40
CA GLY A 214 1.56 -22.81 6.41
C GLY A 214 2.85 -22.02 6.14
N GLU A 215 3.00 -21.40 4.97
CA GLU A 215 4.12 -20.49 4.72
C GLU A 215 3.96 -19.18 5.51
N PRO A 216 5.06 -18.59 6.03
CA PRO A 216 4.98 -17.31 6.72
C PRO A 216 4.54 -16.21 5.75
N PRO A 217 3.93 -15.10 6.20
CA PRO A 217 3.71 -13.95 5.33
C PRO A 217 5.04 -13.27 4.97
N PRO A 218 5.10 -12.48 3.88
CA PRO A 218 6.23 -11.59 3.63
C PRO A 218 6.42 -10.64 4.82
N CYS A 219 7.66 -10.27 5.11
CA CYS A 219 8.05 -9.39 6.21
C CYS A 219 9.17 -8.45 5.76
N LEU A 220 9.72 -7.64 6.67
CA LEU A 220 10.71 -6.61 6.31
C LEU A 220 12.00 -7.24 5.77
N ILE A 221 12.31 -8.45 6.23
CA ILE A 221 13.50 -9.20 5.80
C ILE A 221 13.42 -9.53 4.30
N ASP A 222 12.21 -9.78 3.77
CA ASP A 222 12.01 -10.03 2.34
C ASP A 222 12.27 -8.80 1.45
N TYR A 223 12.29 -7.59 2.04
CA TYR A 223 12.65 -6.34 1.34
C TYR A 223 14.15 -6.06 1.33
N LEU A 224 14.93 -6.78 2.13
CA LEU A 224 16.37 -6.54 2.24
C LEU A 224 17.11 -7.05 0.98
N PRO A 225 18.07 -6.28 0.45
CA PRO A 225 19.03 -6.78 -0.51
C PRO A 225 19.75 -8.06 0.00
N LYS A 226 20.11 -8.97 -0.92
CA LYS A 226 20.74 -10.26 -0.57
C LYS A 226 22.06 -10.14 0.21
N ASP A 227 22.75 -9.01 0.07
CA ASP A 227 24.02 -8.67 0.70
C ASP A 227 23.84 -7.88 2.02
N SER A 228 22.63 -7.79 2.55
CA SER A 228 22.35 -7.06 3.80
C SER A 228 22.91 -7.77 5.05
N LEU A 229 23.33 -6.97 6.03
CA LEU A 229 23.73 -7.44 7.36
C LEU A 229 22.56 -7.28 8.34
N ILE A 230 22.21 -8.35 9.05
CA ILE A 230 21.22 -8.33 10.13
C ILE A 230 21.94 -8.47 11.47
N ILE A 231 21.75 -7.50 12.35
CA ILE A 231 22.24 -7.53 13.73
C ILE A 231 21.02 -7.63 14.65
N SER A 232 20.89 -8.73 15.38
CA SER A 232 19.86 -8.85 16.42
C SER A 232 20.48 -8.57 17.78
N MET A 233 19.80 -7.75 18.58
CA MET A 233 20.19 -7.45 19.95
C MET A 233 19.15 -8.06 20.89
N ARG A 234 19.61 -8.83 21.87
CA ARG A 234 18.77 -9.32 22.95
C ARG A 234 18.73 -8.22 24.02
N ALA A 235 17.54 -7.75 24.37
CA ALA A 235 17.39 -6.89 25.55
C ALA A 235 17.86 -7.68 26.78
N MET A 236 18.77 -7.09 27.55
CA MET A 236 19.23 -7.62 28.84
C MET A 236 18.14 -7.52 29.89
#